data_AF-A0A961WZQ4-F1
#
_entry.id   AF-A0A961WZQ4-F1
#
_cell.length_a   1.000
_cell.length_b   1.000
_cell.length_c   1.000
_cell.angle_alpha   90.00
_cell.angle_beta   90.00
_cell.angle_gamma   90.00
#
_symmetry.space_group_name_H-M   'P 1'
#
loop_
_entity.id
_entity.type
_entity.pdbx_description
1 polymer ?
#
loop_
_entity_poly.entity_id
_entity_poly.type
_entity_poly.pdbx_seq_one_letter_code
_entity_poly.pdbx_strand_id
1 'polypeptide(L)'
;VIFESLRLNPQAELERICRFIGYQGHPTWHPSLAHENDSSTRVRRFHGYELLVESRLATALRRLLVPKGVRNKIRGAFSVANDIALPQHLERQLQTLFDDDLVSLSDWVGFHFSTRSFDTLQCQR
;
A
#
# COMPACT_ATOMS: atom_id res chain seq x y z
N VAL A 1 -1.03 6.46 14.73
CA VAL A 1 0.17 6.60 13.86
C VAL A 1 -0.29 7.17 12.54
N ILE A 2 0.38 8.20 12.00
CA ILE A 2 0.04 8.80 10.70
C ILE A 2 0.99 8.21 9.67
N PHE A 3 0.46 7.38 8.75
CA PHE A 3 1.28 6.65 7.79
C PHE A 3 1.96 7.55 6.76
N GLU A 4 1.35 8.67 6.39
CA GLU A 4 1.99 9.62 5.45
C GLU A 4 3.21 10.28 6.09
N SER A 5 3.10 10.73 7.35
CA SER A 5 4.24 11.25 8.10
C SER A 5 5.35 10.20 8.29
N LEU A 6 4.99 8.92 8.41
CA LEU A 6 5.95 7.81 8.44
C LEU A 6 6.68 7.61 7.10
N ARG A 7 6.01 7.91 5.98
CA ARG A 7 6.61 7.84 4.64
C ARG A 7 7.54 9.03 4.36
N LEU A 8 7.11 10.24 4.73
CA LEU A 8 7.85 11.48 4.49
C LEU A 8 9.01 11.67 5.49
N ASN A 9 8.78 11.33 6.77
CA ASN A 9 9.73 11.53 7.87
C ASN A 9 9.79 10.31 8.82
N PRO A 10 10.25 9.14 8.31
CA PRO A 10 10.17 7.86 9.03
C PRO A 10 10.86 7.86 10.40
N GLN A 11 12.03 8.48 10.51
CA GLN A 11 12.79 8.57 11.75
C GLN A 11 12.03 9.37 12.83
N ALA A 12 11.51 10.54 12.47
CA ALA A 12 10.82 11.42 13.40
C ALA A 12 9.51 10.79 13.91
N GLU A 13 8.77 10.08 13.04
CA GLU A 13 7.58 9.35 13.47
C GLU A 13 7.91 8.13 14.32
N LEU A 14 8.97 7.39 14.01
CA LEU A 14 9.42 6.27 14.84
C LEU A 14 9.76 6.76 16.26
N GLU A 15 10.48 7.86 16.39
CA GLU A 15 10.78 8.48 17.69
C GLU A 15 9.53 8.90 18.45
N ARG A 16 8.55 9.49 17.75
CA ARG A 16 7.27 9.89 18.37
C ARG A 16 6.51 8.69 18.89
N ILE A 17 6.46 7.59 18.13
CA ILE A 17 5.82 6.33 18.52
C ILE A 17 6.53 5.72 19.72
N CYS A 18 7.86 5.63 19.68
CA CYS A 18 8.68 5.13 20.77
C CYS A 18 8.46 5.91 22.07
N ARG A 19 8.39 7.25 21.99
CA ARG A 19 8.07 8.10 23.14
C ARG A 19 6.68 7.82 23.70
N PHE A 20 5.69 7.67 22.81
CA PHE A 20 4.31 7.37 23.20
C PHE A 20 4.17 6.03 23.95
N ILE A 21 4.89 5.00 23.52
CA ILE A 21 4.88 3.67 24.17
C ILE A 21 5.83 3.57 25.39
N GLY A 22 6.51 4.66 25.75
CA GLY A 22 7.44 4.69 26.88
C GLY A 22 8.79 4.03 26.65
N TYR A 23 9.18 3.83 25.38
CA TYR A 23 10.51 3.33 25.03
C TYR A 23 11.58 4.38 25.35
N GLN A 24 12.58 3.99 26.16
CA GLN A 24 13.62 4.89 26.69
C GLN A 24 14.92 4.89 25.87
N GLY A 25 15.03 4.05 24.85
CA GLY A 25 16.21 3.97 24.00
C GLY A 25 16.22 4.99 22.87
N HIS A 26 17.23 4.91 22.01
CA HIS A 26 17.33 5.68 20.77
C HIS A 26 16.88 4.81 19.58
N PRO A 27 15.63 4.94 19.13
CA PRO A 27 15.17 4.18 17.98
C PRO A 27 15.84 4.72 16.71
N THR A 28 16.30 3.81 15.84
CA THR A 28 16.92 4.15 14.56
C THR A 28 16.13 3.50 13.44
N TRP A 29 15.70 4.30 12.48
CA TRP A 29 15.06 3.82 11.28
C TRP A 29 16.11 3.19 10.36
N HIS A 30 15.90 1.93 9.99
CA HIS A 30 16.76 1.20 9.08
C HIS A 30 16.10 1.07 7.70
N PRO A 31 16.45 1.95 6.73
CA PRO A 31 15.82 1.96 5.41
C PRO A 31 16.16 0.71 4.57
N SER A 32 17.16 -0.07 4.97
CA SER A 32 17.58 -1.31 4.32
C SER A 32 16.77 -2.54 4.75
N LEU A 33 15.90 -2.43 5.74
CA LEU A 33 14.94 -3.49 6.06
C LEU A 33 13.92 -3.56 4.93
N ALA A 34 13.91 -4.68 4.21
CA ALA A 34 13.10 -4.85 3.00
C ALA A 34 11.62 -4.57 3.25
N HIS A 35 10.98 -3.84 2.35
CA HIS A 35 9.53 -3.65 2.34
C HIS A 35 8.83 -5.00 2.19
N GLU A 36 8.27 -5.54 3.27
CA GLU A 36 7.47 -6.78 3.20
C GLU A 36 6.11 -6.56 2.54
N ASN A 37 5.63 -5.31 2.47
CA ASN A 37 4.28 -4.97 2.02
C ASN A 37 4.26 -4.44 0.57
N ASP A 38 4.94 -5.14 -0.33
CA ASP A 38 4.95 -4.80 -1.75
C ASP A 38 3.71 -5.36 -2.45
N SER A 39 2.69 -4.51 -2.60
CA SER A 39 1.44 -4.83 -3.31
C SER A 39 1.66 -5.16 -4.79
N SER A 40 2.79 -4.75 -5.38
CA SER A 40 3.14 -5.05 -6.78
C SER A 40 3.45 -6.54 -7.04
N THR A 41 3.68 -7.32 -5.98
CA THR A 41 3.93 -8.76 -6.08
C THR A 41 2.65 -9.60 -5.95
N ARG A 42 1.49 -8.98 -5.70
CA ARG A 42 0.24 -9.69 -5.36
C ARG A 42 -0.43 -10.29 -6.61
N VAL A 43 -0.03 -11.51 -6.99
CA VAL A 43 -0.73 -12.32 -8.00
C VAL A 43 -2.08 -12.76 -7.46
N ARG A 44 -3.18 -12.40 -8.13
CA ARG A 44 -4.54 -12.83 -7.76
C ARG A 44 -4.67 -14.35 -7.94
N ARG A 45 -4.88 -15.10 -6.86
CA ARG A 45 -5.24 -16.52 -6.93
C ARG A 45 -6.72 -16.64 -7.28
N PHE A 46 -7.04 -17.37 -8.36
CA PHE A 46 -8.42 -17.70 -8.73
C PHE A 46 -8.72 -19.18 -8.39
N HIS A 47 -10.00 -19.56 -8.31
CA HIS A 47 -10.41 -20.96 -8.08
C HIS A 47 -9.87 -21.84 -9.22
N GLY A 48 -8.92 -22.73 -8.92
CA GLY A 48 -8.20 -23.56 -9.89
C GLY A 48 -6.74 -23.16 -10.16
N TYR A 49 -6.24 -22.07 -9.55
CA TYR A 49 -4.83 -21.65 -9.63
C TYR A 49 -3.87 -22.75 -9.16
N GLU A 50 -4.14 -23.37 -8.01
CA GLU A 50 -3.28 -24.45 -7.48
C GLU A 50 -3.22 -25.66 -8.42
N LEU A 51 -4.33 -25.98 -9.10
CA LEU A 51 -4.43 -27.17 -9.94
C LEU A 51 -3.72 -26.98 -11.30
N LEU A 52 -3.89 -25.81 -11.91
CA LEU A 52 -3.32 -25.48 -13.22
C LEU A 52 -1.90 -24.91 -13.13
N VAL A 53 -1.54 -24.25 -12.04
CA VAL A 53 -0.24 -23.56 -11.89
C VAL A 53 0.71 -24.30 -10.95
N GLU A 54 0.20 -24.94 -9.88
CA GLU A 54 1.04 -25.60 -8.85
C GLU A 54 1.07 -27.14 -8.95
N SER A 55 0.36 -27.76 -9.90
CA SER A 55 0.49 -29.20 -10.13
C SER A 55 1.90 -29.57 -10.61
N ARG A 56 2.41 -30.73 -10.16
CA ARG A 56 3.75 -31.23 -10.54
C ARG A 56 3.90 -31.37 -12.07
N LEU A 57 2.83 -31.77 -12.76
CA LEU A 57 2.77 -31.87 -14.22
C LEU A 57 2.82 -30.48 -14.89
N ALA A 58 2.04 -29.51 -14.41
CA ALA A 58 2.10 -28.14 -14.91
C ALA A 58 3.48 -27.49 -14.66
N THR A 59 4.10 -27.76 -13.52
CA THR A 59 5.45 -27.27 -13.18
C THR A 59 6.51 -27.85 -14.11
N ALA A 60 6.45 -29.15 -14.42
CA ALA A 60 7.35 -29.80 -15.38
C ALA A 60 7.15 -29.26 -16.80
N LEU A 61 5.89 -29.12 -17.23
CA LEU A 61 5.55 -28.55 -18.54
C LEU A 61 5.99 -27.09 -18.65
N ARG A 62 5.83 -26.30 -17.59
CA ARG A 62 6.25 -24.89 -17.53
C ARG A 62 7.76 -24.73 -17.63
N ARG A 63 8.54 -25.66 -17.07
CA ARG A 63 10.01 -25.65 -17.14
C ARG A 63 10.54 -26.05 -18.52
N LEU A 64 9.78 -26.84 -19.28
CA LEU A 64 10.21 -27.35 -20.59
C LEU A 64 9.68 -26.53 -21.78
N LEU A 65 8.46 -25.97 -21.67
CA LEU A 65 7.66 -25.52 -22.81
C LEU A 65 7.29 -24.04 -22.80
N VAL A 66 7.62 -23.27 -21.76
CA VAL A 66 7.19 -21.87 -21.63
C VAL A 66 8.38 -20.92 -21.88
N PRO A 67 8.60 -20.48 -23.13
CA PRO A 67 9.59 -19.45 -23.45
C PRO A 67 9.28 -18.15 -22.70
N LYS A 68 10.33 -17.36 -22.42
CA LYS A 68 10.26 -16.11 -21.62
C LYS A 68 9.12 -15.16 -22.08
N GLY A 69 8.82 -15.12 -23.38
CA GLY A 69 7.73 -14.29 -23.92
C GLY A 69 6.32 -14.72 -23.49
N VAL A 70 6.06 -16.03 -23.44
CA VAL A 70 4.77 -16.58 -22.96
C VAL A 70 4.64 -16.37 -21.45
N ARG A 71 5.73 -16.57 -20.70
CA ARG A 71 5.81 -16.25 -19.27
C ARG A 71 5.46 -14.78 -19.00
N ASN A 72 5.99 -13.85 -19.80
CA ASN A 72 5.74 -12.43 -19.63
C ASN A 72 4.31 -12.03 -20.01
N LYS A 73 3.72 -12.62 -21.07
CA LYS A 73 2.32 -12.39 -21.44
C LYS A 73 1.34 -12.86 -20.36
N ILE A 74 1.54 -14.08 -19.84
CA ILE A 74 0.71 -14.63 -18.75
C ILE A 74 0.87 -13.74 -17.52
N ARG A 75 2.10 -13.39 -17.13
CA ARG A 75 2.33 -12.51 -15.99
C ARG A 75 1.67 -11.14 -16.17
N GLY A 76 1.72 -10.55 -17.36
CA GLY A 76 1.04 -9.28 -17.66
C GLY A 76 -0.48 -9.37 -17.56
N ALA A 77 -1.07 -10.47 -18.03
CA ALA A 77 -2.52 -10.70 -17.94
C ALA A 77 -3.03 -10.93 -16.51
N PHE A 78 -2.18 -11.45 -15.62
CA PHE A 78 -2.49 -11.69 -14.20
C PHE A 78 -1.93 -10.63 -13.25
N SER A 79 -1.16 -9.67 -13.75
CA SER A 79 -0.73 -8.52 -12.97
C SER A 79 -1.90 -7.55 -12.91
N VAL A 80 -2.21 -7.07 -11.71
CA VAL A 80 -3.18 -5.98 -11.55
C VAL A 80 -2.65 -4.79 -12.34
N ALA A 81 -3.43 -4.30 -13.29
CA ALA A 81 -3.16 -3.00 -13.90
C ALA A 81 -3.32 -1.97 -12.78
N ASN A 82 -2.19 -1.53 -12.22
CA ASN A 82 -2.11 -0.76 -10.98
C ASN A 82 -2.55 0.70 -11.09
N ASP A 83 -3.08 1.12 -12.23
CA ASP A 83 -3.58 2.49 -12.39
C ASP A 83 -4.86 2.49 -13.22
N ILE A 84 -6.00 2.43 -12.52
CA ILE A 84 -7.26 2.87 -13.10
C ILE A 84 -7.37 4.35 -12.73
N ALA A 85 -7.10 5.23 -13.69
CA ALA A 85 -7.32 6.66 -13.51
C ALA A 85 -8.82 6.92 -13.24
N LEU A 86 -9.12 7.52 -12.09
CA LEU A 86 -10.48 7.89 -11.71
C LEU A 86 -10.94 9.11 -12.53
N PRO A 87 -12.20 9.14 -13.01
CA PRO A 87 -12.77 10.34 -13.61
C PRO A 87 -12.83 11.49 -12.61
N GLN A 88 -12.46 12.71 -13.04
CA GLN A 88 -12.36 13.89 -12.16
C GLN A 88 -13.66 14.23 -11.40
N HIS A 89 -14.83 13.97 -11.99
CA HIS A 89 -16.12 14.22 -11.32
C HIS A 89 -16.34 13.27 -10.14
N LEU A 90 -15.93 12.00 -10.28
CA LEU A 90 -16.05 10.98 -9.25
C LEU A 90 -15.05 11.26 -8.12
N GLU A 91 -13.85 11.72 -8.46
CA GLU A 91 -12.85 12.16 -7.48
C GLU A 91 -13.39 13.28 -6.59
N ARG A 92 -14.02 14.31 -7.17
CA ARG A 92 -14.62 15.41 -6.39
C ARG A 92 -15.77 14.95 -5.49
N GLN A 93 -16.62 14.06 -6.00
CA GLN A 93 -17.72 13.49 -5.21
C GLN A 93 -17.20 12.71 -4.00
N LEU A 94 -16.17 11.88 -4.20
CA LEU A 94 -15.52 11.14 -3.14
C LEU A 94 -14.83 12.09 -2.15
N GLN A 95 -14.16 13.13 -2.62
CA GLN A 95 -13.53 14.14 -1.77
C GLN A 95 -14.54 14.78 -0.81
N THR A 96 -15.68 15.25 -1.31
CA THR A 96 -16.73 15.84 -0.45
C THR A 96 -17.26 14.85 0.58
N LEU A 97 -17.56 13.62 0.16
CA LEU A 97 -18.06 12.59 1.07
C LEU A 97 -17.07 12.31 2.21
N PHE A 98 -15.79 12.13 1.88
CA PHE A 98 -14.77 11.85 2.88
C PHE A 98 -14.42 13.07 3.73
N ASP A 99 -14.48 14.29 3.19
CA ASP A 99 -14.24 15.51 3.98
C ASP A 99 -15.25 15.65 5.13
N ASP A 100 -16.53 15.33 4.89
CA ASP A 100 -17.58 15.35 5.92
C ASP A 100 -17.29 14.35 7.05
N ASP A 101 -16.86 13.14 6.70
CA ASP A 101 -16.46 12.11 7.67
C ASP A 101 -15.19 12.50 8.43
N LEU A 102 -14.23 13.14 7.75
CA LEU A 102 -12.96 13.57 8.34
C LEU A 102 -13.15 14.72 9.33
N VAL A 103 -14.15 15.58 9.17
CA VAL A 103 -14.51 16.58 10.20
C VAL A 103 -14.89 15.89 11.50
N SER A 104 -15.76 14.89 11.42
CA SER A 104 -16.20 14.12 12.61
C SER A 104 -15.02 13.41 13.28
N LEU A 105 -14.11 12.83 12.49
CA LEU A 105 -12.90 12.20 13.01
C LEU A 105 -11.94 13.22 13.64
N SER A 106 -11.85 14.42 13.06
CA SER A 106 -10.97 15.49 13.53
C SER A 106 -11.35 15.94 14.94
N ASP A 107 -12.65 16.08 15.19
CA ASP A 107 -13.19 16.43 16.50
C ASP A 107 -12.85 15.38 17.57
N TRP A 108 -12.85 14.09 17.21
CA TRP A 108 -12.55 13.02 18.15
C TRP A 108 -11.08 12.90 18.50
N VAL A 109 -10.19 13.14 17.54
CA VAL A 109 -8.75 12.93 17.70
C VAL A 109 -8.03 14.23 18.09
N GLY A 110 -8.69 15.39 17.96
CA GLY A 110 -8.13 16.70 18.23
C GLY A 110 -7.11 17.16 17.17
N PHE A 111 -7.19 16.61 15.96
CA PHE A 111 -6.31 16.92 14.83
C PHE A 111 -7.15 17.13 13.58
N HIS A 112 -6.91 18.20 12.84
CA HIS A 112 -7.67 18.50 11.62
C HIS A 112 -7.15 17.70 10.42
N PHE A 113 -8.04 16.94 9.77
CA PHE A 113 -7.76 16.19 8.56
C PHE A 113 -8.63 16.70 7.39
N SER A 114 -8.11 16.70 6.16
CA SER A 114 -8.92 16.85 4.96
C SER A 114 -8.36 16.02 3.81
N THR A 115 -9.21 15.65 2.85
CA THR A 115 -8.80 14.86 1.67
C THR A 115 -7.76 15.57 0.81
N ARG A 116 -7.81 16.92 0.71
CA ARG A 116 -6.77 17.72 0.05
C ARG A 116 -5.46 17.81 0.83
N SER A 117 -5.54 17.76 2.15
CA SER A 117 -4.36 17.79 3.02
C SER A 117 -3.79 16.40 3.30
N PHE A 118 -4.41 15.32 2.80
CA PHE A 118 -3.94 13.96 3.06
C PHE A 118 -2.50 13.73 2.54
N ASP A 119 -2.13 14.34 1.40
CA ASP A 119 -0.77 14.33 0.86
C ASP A 119 0.17 15.35 1.54
N THR A 120 -0.38 16.32 2.27
CA THR A 120 0.35 17.42 2.93
C THR A 120 -0.05 17.55 4.38
N LEU A 121 -0.15 16.41 5.10
CA LEU A 121 -0.31 16.39 6.55
C LEU A 121 0.99 16.86 7.20
N GLN A 122 1.21 18.17 7.13
CA GLN A 122 2.14 18.85 8.00
C GLN A 122 1.45 19.04 9.34
N CYS A 123 2.03 18.45 10.37
CA CYS A 123 1.69 18.75 11.75
C CYS A 123 1.93 20.25 11.95
N GLN A 124 0.87 21.06 11.85
CA GLN A 124 0.93 22.44 12.30
C GLN A 124 1.03 22.39 13.83
N ARG A 125 2.21 22.80 14.32
CA ARG A 125 2.48 23.03 15.73
C ARG A 125 1.82 24.32 16.18
#